data_AF-A0A8C3XSY2-F1
#
_entry.id   AF-A0A8C3XSY2-F1
#
_cell.length_a   1.000
_cell.length_b   1.000
_cell.length_c   1.000
_cell.angle_alpha   90.00
_cell.angle_beta   90.00
_cell.angle_gamma   90.00
#
_symmetry.space_group_name_H-M   'P 1'
#
loop_
_entity.id
_entity.type
_entity.pdbx_description
1 polymer ?
#
loop_
_entity_poly.entity_id
_entity_poly.type
_entity_poly.pdbx_seq_one_letter_code
_entity_poly.pdbx_strand_id
1 'polypeptide(L)'
;MSALRRKFGDDYQVVTTSSSGSGFHQQQAAAAAPRRKRQRFVDKNGRCNVQHGNLGSETSRYLSDLFTTLVDLKWRWNLFIFILTYTVAWLFMASMWWLIAYMRGDLNKAHDDNYTPCVANVYNFPSAFLFFIETEATIGYGYRYITDKCPEGIILFLFQSILGSIVDAFLIGCMFIKMSQPKKRAETLMFSEHAVISMRDGKLTLMFRVGNLRNSHMVSAQIRCKLLKSRQTPEGEFLPLDQLELDVGFSTGADQLFLVSPLTICHVIDAKSPFYDLSQQSMQTEQFEIVVILEGIVETTVLKFWSVGHW
;
A
#
# COMPACT_ATOMS: atom_id res chain seq x y z
N MET A 1 17.70 3.11 3.36
CA MET A 1 18.90 2.31 3.03
C MET A 1 19.12 2.25 1.51
N SER A 2 19.06 3.38 0.78
CA SER A 2 19.14 3.40 -0.70
C SER A 2 20.56 3.65 -1.25
N ALA A 3 21.56 3.79 -0.39
CA ALA A 3 22.93 4.12 -0.80
C ALA A 3 23.79 2.90 -1.18
N LEU A 4 23.41 1.68 -0.75
CA LEU A 4 24.20 0.47 -0.98
C LEU A 4 23.94 -0.23 -2.33
N ARG A 5 22.88 0.15 -3.06
CA ARG A 5 22.51 -0.49 -4.34
C ARG A 5 23.34 -0.03 -5.54
N ARG A 6 24.16 1.02 -5.39
CA ARG A 6 24.91 1.64 -6.51
C ARG A 6 26.28 1.03 -6.79
N LYS A 7 26.83 0.16 -5.94
CA LYS A 7 28.27 -0.18 -5.99
C LYS A 7 28.69 -1.41 -6.80
N PHE A 8 27.80 -2.08 -7.52
CA PHE A 8 28.12 -3.37 -8.16
C PHE A 8 27.90 -3.43 -9.69
N GLY A 9 27.67 -2.29 -10.36
CA GLY A 9 27.28 -2.26 -11.79
C GLY A 9 28.31 -1.74 -12.80
N ASP A 10 29.42 -1.13 -12.37
CA ASP A 10 30.23 -0.29 -13.26
C ASP A 10 31.44 -0.96 -13.95
N ASP A 11 31.72 -2.24 -13.69
CA ASP A 11 32.92 -2.90 -14.26
C ASP A 11 32.57 -3.92 -15.35
N TYR A 12 32.04 -3.46 -16.48
CA TYR A 12 32.11 -4.20 -17.75
C TYR A 12 32.20 -3.22 -18.93
N GLN A 13 33.43 -2.93 -19.37
CA GLN A 13 33.67 -2.27 -20.66
C GLN A 13 33.72 -3.32 -21.78
N VAL A 14 32.78 -3.25 -22.72
CA VAL A 14 32.82 -4.00 -23.97
C VAL A 14 33.76 -3.27 -24.93
N VAL A 15 34.91 -3.88 -25.23
CA VAL A 15 35.84 -3.43 -26.27
C VAL A 15 35.28 -3.84 -27.63
N THR A 16 34.74 -2.88 -28.38
CA THR A 16 34.40 -3.07 -29.80
C THR A 16 35.62 -2.84 -30.68
N THR A 17 36.02 -3.88 -31.40
CA THR A 17 37.03 -3.84 -32.46
C THR A 17 36.45 -3.16 -33.70
N SER A 18 36.96 -1.99 -34.07
CA SER A 18 36.68 -1.35 -35.37
C SER A 18 37.84 -1.60 -36.33
N SER A 19 37.60 -2.44 -37.35
CA SER A 19 38.43 -2.51 -38.54
C SER A 19 38.21 -1.28 -39.42
N SER A 20 39.29 -0.85 -40.04
CA SER A 20 39.50 0.33 -40.87
C SER A 20 38.71 0.32 -42.19
N GLY A 21 38.24 1.51 -42.59
CA GLY A 21 37.68 1.78 -43.92
C GLY A 21 37.31 3.25 -44.10
N SER A 22 38.24 4.04 -44.62
CA SER A 22 38.11 5.47 -44.97
C SER A 22 37.19 5.72 -46.17
N GLY A 23 36.37 6.78 -46.12
CA GLY A 23 35.71 7.32 -47.31
C GLY A 23 34.61 8.34 -47.00
N PHE A 24 34.88 9.60 -47.30
CA PHE A 24 33.99 10.75 -47.20
C PHE A 24 32.65 10.57 -47.95
N HIS A 25 31.53 10.92 -47.31
CA HIS A 25 30.47 11.76 -47.90
C HIS A 25 29.56 12.29 -46.78
N GLN A 26 29.66 13.60 -46.57
CA GLN A 26 28.90 14.37 -45.59
C GLN A 26 27.76 15.08 -46.32
N GLN A 27 26.51 14.64 -46.13
CA GLN A 27 25.35 15.50 -46.36
C GLN A 27 24.12 15.07 -45.53
N GLN A 28 23.93 15.84 -44.44
CA GLN A 28 22.68 16.20 -43.77
C GLN A 28 21.65 15.08 -43.49
N ALA A 29 21.89 14.36 -42.39
CA ALA A 29 20.78 13.75 -41.64
C ALA A 29 20.04 14.86 -40.88
N ALA A 30 18.79 15.13 -41.27
CA ALA A 30 17.87 15.95 -40.50
C ALA A 30 17.80 15.39 -39.07
N ALA A 31 18.12 16.23 -38.08
CA ALA A 31 18.10 15.87 -36.67
C ALA A 31 16.70 15.38 -36.31
N ALA A 32 16.57 14.06 -36.10
CA ALA A 32 15.35 13.46 -35.59
C ALA A 32 15.03 14.11 -34.25
N ALA A 33 13.88 14.81 -34.19
CA ALA A 33 13.38 15.39 -32.96
C ALA A 33 13.39 14.33 -31.85
N PRO A 34 13.77 14.68 -30.60
CA PRO A 34 13.79 13.71 -29.51
C PRO A 34 12.38 13.13 -29.36
N ARG A 35 12.23 11.83 -29.66
CA ARG A 35 10.98 11.09 -29.47
C ARG A 35 10.49 11.38 -28.06
N ARG A 36 9.34 12.05 -27.94
CA ARG A 36 8.67 12.27 -26.64
C ARG A 36 8.53 10.90 -25.97
N LYS A 37 9.27 10.66 -24.90
CA LYS A 37 9.14 9.45 -24.09
C LYS A 37 7.72 9.46 -23.51
N ARG A 38 6.84 8.60 -24.05
CA ARG A 38 5.48 8.43 -23.55
C ARG A 38 5.56 8.01 -22.07
N GLN A 39 4.68 8.58 -21.25
CA GLN A 39 4.59 8.20 -19.84
C GLN A 39 4.26 6.71 -19.74
N ARG A 40 5.04 5.99 -18.92
CA ARG A 40 4.84 4.57 -18.63
C ARG A 40 3.55 4.39 -17.82
N PHE A 41 2.84 3.30 -18.06
CA PHE A 41 1.63 2.95 -17.33
C PHE A 41 1.95 2.39 -15.94
N VAL A 42 3.04 1.65 -15.79
CA VAL A 42 3.56 1.19 -14.50
C VAL A 42 5.02 1.62 -14.33
N ASP A 43 5.34 2.26 -13.21
CA ASP A 43 6.73 2.58 -12.88
C ASP A 43 7.54 1.31 -12.60
N LYS A 44 8.88 1.38 -12.74
CA LYS A 44 9.80 0.28 -12.35
C LYS A 44 9.64 -0.19 -10.89
N ASN A 45 8.95 0.60 -10.06
CA ASN A 45 8.65 0.30 -8.66
C ASN A 45 7.28 -0.39 -8.47
N GLY A 46 6.59 -0.79 -9.54
CA GLY A 46 5.28 -1.44 -9.52
C GLY A 46 4.10 -0.50 -9.21
N ARG A 47 4.31 0.83 -9.23
CA ARG A 47 3.24 1.82 -9.04
C ARG A 47 2.53 2.08 -10.37
N CYS A 48 1.20 1.95 -10.38
CA CYS A 48 0.38 2.33 -11.53
C CYS A 48 0.34 3.85 -11.66
N ASN A 49 0.78 4.36 -12.80
CA ASN A 49 0.79 5.77 -13.16
C ASN A 49 -0.51 6.16 -13.88
N VAL A 50 -1.64 5.84 -13.26
CA VAL A 50 -2.99 6.15 -13.78
C VAL A 50 -3.64 7.13 -12.83
N GLN A 51 -3.86 8.35 -13.32
CA GLN A 51 -4.69 9.32 -12.63
C GLN A 51 -6.13 9.07 -13.07
N HIS A 52 -6.99 8.67 -12.14
CA HIS A 52 -8.41 8.51 -12.40
C HIS A 52 -9.00 9.90 -12.64
N GLY A 53 -9.53 10.14 -13.84
CA GLY A 53 -10.15 11.42 -14.19
C GLY A 53 -11.56 11.54 -13.57
N ASN A 54 -11.88 12.75 -13.11
CA ASN A 54 -13.21 13.27 -12.71
C ASN A 54 -14.29 12.22 -12.38
N LEU A 55 -14.09 11.48 -11.30
CA LEU A 55 -15.18 10.77 -10.63
C LEU A 55 -15.91 11.81 -9.76
N GLY A 56 -17.05 12.34 -10.23
CA GLY A 56 -17.79 13.44 -9.57
C GLY A 56 -18.33 13.18 -8.15
N SER A 57 -17.89 12.11 -7.47
CA SER A 57 -18.28 11.75 -6.10
C SER A 57 -17.23 10.94 -5.35
N GLU A 58 -15.93 11.25 -5.52
CA GLU A 58 -14.85 10.52 -4.84
C GLU A 58 -14.89 10.69 -3.31
N THR A 59 -15.00 11.92 -2.81
CA THR A 59 -14.94 12.21 -1.37
C THR A 59 -16.07 11.54 -0.58
N SER A 60 -17.28 11.52 -1.13
CA SER A 60 -18.44 10.86 -0.49
C SER A 60 -18.27 9.33 -0.43
N ARG A 61 -17.64 8.71 -1.43
CA ARG A 61 -17.40 7.26 -1.46
C ARG A 61 -16.28 6.85 -0.51
N TYR A 62 -15.21 7.64 -0.41
CA TYR A 62 -14.16 7.42 0.59
C TYR A 62 -14.69 7.61 2.03
N LEU A 63 -15.60 8.56 2.26
CA LEU A 63 -16.25 8.75 3.57
C LEU A 63 -17.29 7.66 3.88
N SER A 64 -17.92 7.04 2.88
CA SER A 64 -18.78 5.88 3.13
C SER A 64 -17.99 4.63 3.53
N ASP A 65 -16.71 4.57 3.16
CA ASP A 65 -15.80 3.48 3.50
C ASP A 65 -14.66 3.97 4.42
N LEU A 66 -15.06 4.53 5.56
CA LEU A 66 -14.15 5.06 6.59
C LEU A 66 -13.17 4.01 7.09
N PHE A 67 -13.61 2.75 7.20
CA PHE A 67 -12.80 1.67 7.73
C PHE A 67 -11.63 1.30 6.81
N THR A 68 -11.88 1.06 5.52
CA THR A 68 -10.80 0.75 4.58
C THR A 68 -9.89 1.96 4.38
N THR A 69 -10.47 3.17 4.33
CA THR A 69 -9.72 4.42 4.19
C THR A 69 -8.73 4.60 5.34
N LEU A 70 -9.16 4.38 6.59
CA LEU A 70 -8.30 4.47 7.77
C LEU A 70 -7.16 3.44 7.73
N VAL A 71 -7.49 2.21 7.33
CA VAL A 71 -6.54 1.12 7.22
C VAL A 71 -5.51 1.37 6.11
N ASP A 72 -5.88 2.02 5.01
CA ASP A 72 -4.99 2.30 3.88
C ASP A 72 -4.14 3.57 4.02
N LEU A 73 -4.49 4.49 4.92
CA LEU A 73 -3.68 5.68 5.20
C LEU A 73 -2.26 5.32 5.65
N LYS A 74 -1.31 6.24 5.44
CA LYS A 74 0.06 6.07 5.96
C LYS A 74 0.04 6.01 7.49
N TRP A 75 0.98 5.27 8.08
CA TRP A 75 1.10 5.12 9.55
C TRP A 75 1.08 6.46 10.31
N ARG A 76 1.73 7.51 9.78
CA ARG A 76 1.75 8.85 10.40
C ARG A 76 0.35 9.47 10.49
N TRP A 77 -0.41 9.43 9.40
CA TRP A 77 -1.76 9.97 9.35
C TRP A 77 -2.74 9.11 10.16
N ASN A 78 -2.57 7.79 10.11
CA ASN A 78 -3.34 6.85 10.91
C ASN A 78 -3.18 7.13 12.42
N LEU A 79 -1.93 7.20 12.91
CA LEU A 79 -1.65 7.51 14.31
C LEU A 79 -2.13 8.91 14.71
N PHE A 80 -1.95 9.89 13.82
CA PHE A 80 -2.43 11.25 14.06
C PHE A 80 -3.95 11.30 14.22
N ILE A 81 -4.71 10.66 13.33
CA ILE A 81 -6.18 10.58 13.41
C ILE A 81 -6.60 9.90 14.71
N PHE A 82 -5.96 8.80 15.10
CA PHE A 82 -6.27 8.14 16.37
C PHE A 82 -6.02 9.03 17.59
N ILE A 83 -4.85 9.65 17.67
CA ILE A 83 -4.52 10.56 18.78
C ILE A 83 -5.52 11.73 18.82
N LEU A 84 -5.86 12.30 17.68
CA LEU A 84 -6.81 13.40 17.58
C LEU A 84 -8.21 12.95 18.05
N THR A 85 -8.72 11.83 17.56
CA THR A 85 -10.04 11.29 17.96
C THR A 85 -10.09 11.00 19.45
N TYR A 86 -9.07 10.36 20.02
CA TYR A 86 -8.98 10.13 21.47
C TYR A 86 -8.95 11.45 22.25
N THR A 87 -8.12 12.40 21.82
CA THR A 87 -8.01 13.70 22.50
C THR A 87 -9.36 14.44 22.49
N VAL A 88 -10.07 14.46 21.37
CA VAL A 88 -11.39 15.10 21.26
C VAL A 88 -12.43 14.38 22.12
N ALA A 89 -12.48 13.05 22.07
CA ALA A 89 -13.41 12.26 22.86
C ALA A 89 -13.16 12.42 24.37
N TRP A 90 -11.89 12.40 24.80
CA TRP A 90 -11.49 12.57 26.18
C TRP A 90 -11.79 13.98 26.71
N LEU A 91 -11.51 15.01 25.91
CA LEU A 91 -11.86 16.39 26.27
C LEU A 91 -13.38 16.57 26.36
N PHE A 92 -14.14 15.96 25.46
CA PHE A 92 -15.61 15.99 25.49
C PHE A 92 -16.13 15.34 26.78
N MET A 93 -15.70 14.12 27.11
CA MET A 93 -16.15 13.44 28.33
C MET A 93 -15.70 14.15 29.61
N ALA A 94 -14.46 14.64 29.67
CA ALA A 94 -13.99 15.43 30.79
C ALA A 94 -14.79 16.74 30.96
N SER A 95 -15.20 17.37 29.85
CA SER A 95 -16.07 18.55 29.90
C SER A 95 -17.46 18.22 30.45
N MET A 96 -18.01 17.03 30.16
CA MET A 96 -19.27 16.58 30.75
C MET A 96 -19.15 16.41 32.27
N TRP A 97 -18.07 15.79 32.75
CA TRP A 97 -17.79 15.67 34.19
C TRP A 97 -17.65 17.03 34.87
N TRP A 98 -16.92 17.95 34.24
CA TRP A 98 -16.79 19.32 34.74
C TRP A 98 -18.12 20.07 34.74
N LEU A 99 -18.96 19.88 33.72
CA LEU A 99 -20.28 20.49 33.61
C LEU A 99 -21.23 19.98 34.71
N ILE A 100 -21.21 18.69 35.04
CA ILE A 100 -22.00 18.14 36.16
C ILE A 100 -21.57 18.79 37.48
N ALA A 101 -20.26 18.86 37.73
CA ALA A 101 -19.74 19.52 38.92
C ALA A 101 -20.14 21.01 38.96
N TYR A 102 -20.12 21.70 37.81
CA TYR A 102 -20.49 23.11 37.71
C TYR A 102 -21.98 23.34 37.97
N MET A 103 -22.86 22.55 37.35
CA MET A 103 -24.31 22.67 37.49
C MET A 103 -24.79 22.38 38.93
N ARG A 104 -24.12 21.46 39.65
CA ARG A 104 -24.40 21.20 41.08
C ARG A 104 -23.81 22.26 42.01
N GLY A 105 -22.90 23.09 41.51
CA GLY A 105 -22.13 24.03 42.33
C GLY A 105 -21.06 23.37 43.19
N ASP A 106 -20.66 22.13 42.85
CA ASP A 106 -19.65 21.36 43.59
C ASP A 106 -18.30 22.08 43.59
N LEU A 107 -17.95 22.78 42.50
CA LEU A 107 -16.69 23.55 42.42
C LEU A 107 -16.56 24.63 43.51
N ASN A 108 -17.67 25.24 43.93
CA ASN A 108 -17.66 26.32 44.90
C ASN A 108 -17.80 25.82 46.35
N LYS A 109 -18.33 24.61 46.53
CA LYS A 109 -18.65 24.00 47.84
C LYS A 109 -17.70 22.87 48.23
N ALA A 110 -16.72 22.54 47.38
CA ALA A 110 -15.81 21.42 47.59
C ALA A 110 -14.90 21.52 48.83
N HIS A 111 -14.86 22.67 49.51
CA HIS A 111 -14.10 22.90 50.75
C HIS A 111 -14.98 22.95 52.01
N ASP A 112 -16.28 22.68 51.89
CA ASP A 112 -17.21 22.68 53.03
C ASP A 112 -17.36 21.25 53.57
N ASP A 113 -16.92 20.99 54.81
CA ASP A 113 -16.91 19.65 55.42
C ASP A 113 -18.32 19.04 55.56
N ASN A 114 -19.37 19.86 55.48
CA ASN A 114 -20.77 19.42 55.56
C ASN A 114 -21.41 19.10 54.20
N TYR A 115 -20.71 19.31 53.08
CA TYR A 115 -21.24 19.06 51.75
C TYR A 115 -20.55 17.87 51.08
N THR A 116 -21.34 16.92 50.59
CA THR A 116 -20.84 15.75 49.84
C THR A 116 -20.97 16.00 48.33
N PRO A 117 -19.86 16.25 47.61
CA PRO A 117 -19.92 16.47 46.16
C PRO A 117 -20.21 15.18 45.40
N CYS A 118 -20.62 15.31 44.14
CA CYS A 118 -20.86 14.16 43.26
C CYS A 118 -19.58 13.35 43.02
N VAL A 119 -18.47 14.05 42.76
CA VAL A 119 -17.13 13.46 42.68
C VAL A 119 -16.24 14.14 43.70
N ALA A 120 -15.67 13.35 44.61
CA ALA A 120 -14.76 13.85 45.64
C ALA A 120 -13.48 14.41 44.99
N ASN A 121 -12.96 15.53 45.54
CA ASN A 121 -11.69 16.13 45.15
C ASN A 121 -11.60 16.62 43.68
N VAL A 122 -12.73 17.06 43.11
CA VAL A 122 -12.79 17.74 41.81
C VAL A 122 -13.07 19.23 42.01
N TYR A 123 -12.06 20.06 41.78
CA TYR A 123 -12.08 21.50 42.06
C TYR A 123 -12.08 22.38 40.81
N ASN A 124 -11.48 21.90 39.72
CA ASN A 124 -11.27 22.62 38.45
C ASN A 124 -11.37 21.65 37.25
N PHE A 125 -11.37 22.18 36.02
CA PHE A 125 -11.36 21.35 34.81
C PHE A 125 -10.20 20.31 34.77
N PRO A 126 -8.94 20.66 35.11
CA PRO A 126 -7.85 19.67 35.14
C PRO A 126 -8.09 18.52 36.12
N SER A 127 -8.71 18.77 37.28
CA SER A 127 -9.05 17.69 38.22
C SER A 127 -10.19 16.80 37.71
N ALA A 128 -11.15 17.36 36.95
CA ALA A 128 -12.19 16.58 36.29
C ALA A 128 -11.61 15.73 35.14
N PHE A 129 -10.66 16.29 34.38
CA PHE A 129 -9.92 15.56 33.34
C PHE A 129 -9.08 14.42 33.91
N LEU A 130 -8.38 14.65 35.02
CA LEU A 130 -7.64 13.60 35.72
C LEU A 130 -8.58 12.50 36.23
N PHE A 131 -9.71 12.87 36.84
CA PHE A 131 -10.72 11.89 37.27
C PHE A 131 -11.25 11.04 36.09
N PHE A 132 -11.56 11.70 34.97
CA PHE A 132 -11.98 11.02 33.75
C PHE A 132 -10.92 10.01 33.27
N ILE A 133 -9.65 10.41 33.17
CA ILE A 133 -8.55 9.51 32.76
C ILE A 133 -8.37 8.36 33.75
N GLU A 134 -8.37 8.64 35.05
CA GLU A 134 -8.22 7.63 36.10
C GLU A 134 -9.30 6.55 36.01
N THR A 135 -10.51 6.96 35.66
CA THR A 135 -11.67 6.10 35.48
C THR A 135 -11.61 5.32 34.16
N GLU A 136 -11.33 6.01 33.05
CA GLU A 136 -11.31 5.42 31.71
C GLU A 136 -10.18 4.42 31.53
N ALA A 137 -8.96 4.81 31.93
CA ALA A 137 -7.80 3.94 31.87
C ALA A 137 -7.81 2.87 32.98
N THR A 138 -8.85 2.84 33.82
CA THR A 138 -9.01 1.90 34.95
C THR A 138 -7.83 1.95 35.95
N ILE A 139 -7.17 3.10 36.06
CA ILE A 139 -6.04 3.30 36.98
C ILE A 139 -6.55 3.41 38.42
N GLY A 140 -7.61 4.21 38.63
CA GLY A 140 -8.33 4.29 39.89
C GLY A 140 -7.46 4.57 41.13
N TYR A 141 -6.72 5.69 41.15
CA TYR A 141 -5.86 6.03 42.30
C TYR A 141 -6.62 6.15 43.64
N GLY A 142 -7.94 6.31 43.61
CA GLY A 142 -8.80 6.36 44.80
C GLY A 142 -8.85 7.72 45.50
N TYR A 143 -8.00 8.68 45.10
CA TYR A 143 -8.08 10.06 45.59
C TYR A 143 -9.35 10.78 45.10
N ARG A 144 -9.83 10.45 43.90
CA ARG A 144 -11.08 10.95 43.32
C ARG A 144 -12.02 9.78 43.12
N TYR A 145 -13.24 9.88 43.65
CA TYR A 145 -14.24 8.82 43.58
C TYR A 145 -15.65 9.41 43.50
N ILE A 146 -16.57 8.65 42.89
CA ILE A 146 -17.98 9.00 42.75
C ILE A 146 -18.71 8.68 44.06
N THR A 147 -19.58 9.57 44.50
CA THR A 147 -20.47 9.37 45.66
C THR A 147 -21.85 8.89 45.24
N ASP A 148 -22.62 8.34 46.18
CA ASP A 148 -24.00 7.87 45.99
C ASP A 148 -25.03 9.02 45.85
N LYS A 149 -24.58 10.28 45.88
CA LYS A 149 -25.46 11.47 45.94
C LYS A 149 -25.90 12.00 44.58
N CYS A 150 -25.34 11.49 43.48
CA CYS A 150 -25.63 11.95 42.13
C CYS A 150 -25.95 10.79 41.17
N PRO A 151 -27.24 10.52 40.84
CA PRO A 151 -27.58 9.51 39.84
C PRO A 151 -27.05 9.85 38.44
N GLU A 152 -26.95 11.13 38.09
CA GLU A 152 -26.40 11.59 36.80
C GLU A 152 -24.92 11.23 36.62
N GLY A 153 -24.13 11.26 37.70
CA GLY A 153 -22.72 10.87 37.66
C GLY A 153 -22.56 9.36 37.43
N ILE A 154 -23.43 8.55 38.06
CA ILE A 154 -23.47 7.09 37.86
C ILE A 154 -23.86 6.76 36.41
N ILE A 155 -24.86 7.44 35.85
CA ILE A 155 -25.27 7.23 34.45
C ILE A 155 -24.14 7.63 33.49
N LEU A 156 -23.48 8.77 33.72
CA LEU A 156 -22.35 9.20 32.90
C LEU A 156 -21.19 8.21 32.98
N PHE A 157 -20.88 7.70 34.18
CA PHE A 157 -19.87 6.67 34.39
C PHE A 157 -20.18 5.39 33.60
N LEU A 158 -21.40 4.87 33.68
CA LEU A 158 -21.81 3.67 32.93
C LEU A 158 -21.70 3.88 31.42
N PHE A 159 -22.19 5.03 30.94
CA PHE A 159 -22.12 5.38 29.53
C PHE A 159 -20.67 5.51 29.05
N GLN A 160 -19.81 6.17 29.83
CA GLN A 160 -18.39 6.29 29.59
C GLN A 160 -17.73 4.91 29.49
N SER A 161 -17.92 4.02 30.47
CA SER A 161 -17.28 2.70 30.47
C SER A 161 -17.67 1.86 29.24
N ILE A 162 -18.93 1.93 28.82
CA ILE A 162 -19.39 1.21 27.62
C ILE A 162 -18.76 1.81 26.37
N LEU A 163 -18.84 3.14 26.18
CA LEU A 163 -18.27 3.78 24.99
C LEU A 163 -16.75 3.64 24.90
N GLY A 164 -16.06 3.77 26.03
CA GLY A 164 -14.61 3.57 26.14
C GLY A 164 -14.18 2.21 25.62
N SER A 165 -14.84 1.16 26.12
CA SER A 165 -14.56 -0.22 25.70
C SER A 165 -14.78 -0.45 24.20
N ILE A 166 -15.80 0.19 23.60
CA ILE A 166 -16.09 0.09 22.16
C ILE A 166 -15.00 0.78 21.33
N VAL A 167 -14.57 1.98 21.75
CA VAL A 167 -13.53 2.76 21.07
C VAL A 167 -12.18 2.02 21.13
N ASP A 168 -11.82 1.49 22.30
CA ASP A 168 -10.60 0.70 22.49
C ASP A 168 -10.59 -0.57 21.64
N ALA A 169 -11.70 -1.30 21.60
CA ALA A 169 -11.84 -2.49 20.75
C ALA A 169 -11.66 -2.14 19.27
N PHE A 170 -12.23 -1.02 18.81
CA PHE A 170 -12.09 -0.56 17.44
C PHE A 170 -10.64 -0.16 17.10
N LEU A 171 -9.94 0.54 18.01
CA LEU A 171 -8.54 0.92 17.81
C LEU A 171 -7.64 -0.30 17.69
N ILE A 172 -7.76 -1.24 18.62
CA ILE A 172 -6.96 -2.48 18.61
C ILE A 172 -7.25 -3.27 17.33
N GLY A 173 -8.53 -3.39 16.95
CA GLY A 173 -8.93 -4.06 15.70
C GLY A 173 -8.33 -3.41 14.45
N CYS A 174 -8.41 -2.09 14.33
CA CYS A 174 -7.83 -1.35 13.21
C CYS A 174 -6.30 -1.49 13.15
N MET A 175 -5.62 -1.39 14.31
CA MET A 175 -4.17 -1.55 14.38
C MET A 175 -3.73 -2.97 14.02
N PHE A 176 -4.44 -3.98 14.50
CA PHE A 176 -4.18 -5.37 14.17
C PHE A 176 -4.32 -5.64 12.67
N ILE A 177 -5.39 -5.14 12.05
CA ILE A 177 -5.62 -5.30 10.61
C ILE A 177 -4.55 -4.58 9.80
N LYS A 178 -4.21 -3.34 10.17
CA LYS A 178 -3.16 -2.57 9.52
C LYS A 178 -1.78 -3.23 9.64
N MET A 179 -1.46 -3.79 10.80
CA MET A 179 -0.20 -4.52 11.04
C MET A 179 -0.15 -5.84 10.26
N SER A 180 -1.31 -6.49 10.07
CA SER A 180 -1.43 -7.74 9.31
C SER A 180 -1.28 -7.53 7.80
N GLN A 181 -1.43 -6.30 7.28
CA GLN A 181 -1.32 -6.05 5.85
C GLN A 181 0.07 -6.40 5.29
N PRO A 182 0.16 -7.25 4.25
CA PRO A 182 1.42 -7.72 3.69
C PRO A 182 2.13 -6.70 2.77
N LYS A 183 1.80 -5.39 2.85
CA LYS A 183 2.33 -4.35 1.92
C LYS A 183 3.86 -4.31 1.87
N LYS A 184 4.56 -4.58 2.98
CA LYS A 184 6.04 -4.62 3.02
C LYS A 184 6.65 -5.86 2.37
N ARG A 185 5.87 -6.93 2.13
CA ARG A 185 6.37 -8.14 1.48
C ARG A 185 6.47 -7.99 -0.04
N ALA A 186 5.67 -7.11 -0.63
CA ALA A 186 5.85 -6.59 -2.00
C ALA A 186 7.30 -6.27 -2.32
N GLU A 187 7.91 -5.51 -1.42
CA GLU A 187 9.23 -4.91 -1.59
C GLU A 187 10.34 -5.95 -1.49
N THR A 188 10.05 -7.14 -0.97
CA THR A 188 11.02 -8.25 -0.88
C THR A 188 11.03 -9.14 -2.12
N LEU A 189 10.06 -8.98 -3.02
CA LEU A 189 10.06 -9.64 -4.32
C LEU A 189 10.81 -8.76 -5.31
N MET A 190 11.80 -9.34 -5.99
CA MET A 190 12.57 -8.66 -7.01
C MET A 190 12.32 -9.28 -8.37
N PHE A 191 12.22 -8.41 -9.36
CA PHE A 191 12.33 -8.74 -10.77
C PHE A 191 13.74 -8.37 -11.24
N SER A 192 14.20 -8.89 -12.39
CA SER A 192 15.44 -8.43 -13.05
C SER A 192 15.45 -6.91 -13.36
N GLU A 193 16.43 -6.38 -14.08
CA GLU A 193 16.28 -5.01 -14.64
C GLU A 193 15.94 -5.03 -16.14
N HIS A 194 16.24 -6.15 -16.79
CA HIS A 194 16.00 -6.35 -18.21
C HIS A 194 15.35 -7.71 -18.42
N ALA A 195 14.45 -7.78 -19.39
CA ALA A 195 14.03 -9.03 -20.02
C ALA A 195 14.90 -9.28 -21.25
N VAL A 196 15.14 -10.55 -21.57
CA VAL A 196 15.99 -10.96 -22.69
C VAL A 196 15.25 -11.95 -23.58
N ILE A 197 15.52 -11.91 -24.88
CA ILE A 197 15.01 -12.90 -25.83
C ILE A 197 16.19 -13.74 -26.28
N SER A 198 16.07 -15.05 -26.17
CA SER A 198 17.09 -15.98 -26.65
C SER A 198 16.47 -17.32 -27.02
N MET A 199 17.23 -18.14 -27.73
CA MET A 199 16.89 -19.51 -28.03
C MET A 199 17.07 -20.37 -26.79
N ARG A 200 16.03 -21.09 -26.39
CA ARG A 200 16.05 -22.08 -25.31
C ARG A 200 15.34 -23.34 -25.78
N ASP A 201 16.01 -24.49 -25.68
CA ASP A 201 15.49 -25.79 -26.12
C ASP A 201 14.95 -25.77 -27.56
N GLY A 202 15.64 -25.05 -28.45
CA GLY A 202 15.27 -24.90 -29.86
C GLY A 202 14.10 -23.95 -30.15
N LYS A 203 13.58 -23.25 -29.14
CA LYS A 203 12.47 -22.29 -29.29
C LYS A 203 12.88 -20.88 -28.89
N LEU A 204 12.42 -19.88 -29.64
CA LEU A 204 12.63 -18.48 -29.30
C LEU A 204 11.78 -18.12 -28.08
N THR A 205 12.41 -17.61 -27.02
CA THR A 205 11.77 -17.44 -25.73
C THR A 205 12.12 -16.09 -25.12
N LEU A 206 11.10 -15.36 -24.65
CA LEU A 206 11.25 -14.18 -23.81
C LEU A 206 11.45 -14.61 -22.36
N MET A 207 12.50 -14.12 -21.71
CA MET A 207 12.92 -14.54 -20.38
C MET A 207 13.15 -13.35 -19.45
N PHE A 208 12.73 -13.49 -18.20
CA PHE A 208 13.05 -12.57 -17.12
C PHE A 208 13.19 -13.32 -15.80
N ARG A 209 13.86 -12.72 -14.81
CA ARG A 209 14.06 -13.37 -13.51
C ARG A 209 13.17 -12.77 -12.44
N VAL A 210 12.69 -13.66 -11.57
CA VAL A 210 11.96 -13.34 -10.34
C VAL A 210 12.67 -13.98 -9.16
N GLY A 211 12.72 -13.30 -8.03
CA GLY A 211 13.36 -13.82 -6.83
C GLY A 211 12.71 -13.29 -5.56
N ASN A 212 12.74 -14.12 -4.52
CA ASN A 212 12.35 -13.74 -3.17
C ASN A 212 13.61 -13.48 -2.34
N LEU A 213 13.74 -12.27 -1.79
CA LEU A 213 14.87 -11.89 -0.93
C LEU A 213 14.79 -12.47 0.49
N ARG A 214 13.64 -13.04 0.88
CA ARG A 214 13.40 -13.50 2.24
C ARG A 214 13.36 -15.02 2.30
N ASN A 215 13.89 -15.58 3.39
CA ASN A 215 13.86 -17.03 3.67
C ASN A 215 12.47 -17.59 3.98
N SER A 216 11.45 -16.73 4.15
CA SER A 216 10.07 -17.20 4.35
C SER A 216 9.47 -17.65 3.04
N HIS A 217 8.83 -18.82 3.03
CA HIS A 217 8.19 -19.35 1.84
C HIS A 217 6.95 -18.54 1.46
N MET A 218 6.66 -18.53 0.16
CA MET A 218 5.42 -17.99 -0.39
C MET A 218 4.56 -19.17 -0.80
N VAL A 219 3.36 -19.25 -0.25
CA VAL A 219 2.42 -20.33 -0.55
C VAL A 219 1.62 -19.92 -1.79
N SER A 220 1.49 -20.83 -2.76
CA SER A 220 0.71 -20.62 -3.98
C SER A 220 1.14 -19.34 -4.74
N ALA A 221 2.43 -19.28 -5.11
CA ALA A 221 2.90 -18.20 -5.96
C ALA A 221 2.43 -18.43 -7.40
N GLN A 222 1.69 -17.49 -7.97
CA GLN A 222 1.24 -17.54 -9.36
C GLN A 222 1.76 -16.33 -10.13
N ILE A 223 2.17 -16.53 -11.36
CA ILE A 223 2.66 -15.44 -12.21
C ILE A 223 1.77 -15.23 -13.43
N ARG A 224 1.48 -13.95 -13.73
CA ARG A 224 0.77 -13.53 -14.93
C ARG A 224 1.58 -12.49 -15.67
N CYS A 225 1.52 -12.53 -16.99
CA CYS A 225 2.19 -11.56 -17.85
C CYS A 225 1.19 -10.96 -18.82
N LYS A 226 1.21 -9.64 -18.95
CA LYS A 226 0.35 -8.88 -19.86
C LYS A 226 1.18 -7.95 -20.72
N LEU A 227 0.94 -7.96 -22.01
CA LEU A 227 1.43 -6.99 -22.97
C LEU A 227 0.41 -5.86 -23.09
N LEU A 228 0.87 -4.63 -22.84
CA LEU A 228 0.10 -3.42 -23.03
C LEU A 228 0.55 -2.74 -24.31
N LYS A 229 -0.37 -2.56 -25.26
CA LYS A 229 -0.12 -1.85 -26.53
C LYS A 229 -1.36 -1.07 -26.94
N SER A 230 -1.19 0.09 -27.56
CA SER A 230 -2.31 0.76 -28.23
C SER A 230 -2.54 0.11 -29.59
N ARG A 231 -3.78 -0.30 -29.89
CA ARG A 231 -4.14 -0.86 -31.21
C ARG A 231 -5.42 -0.25 -31.74
N GLN A 232 -5.59 -0.32 -33.05
CA GLN A 232 -6.87 -0.09 -33.70
C GLN A 232 -7.45 -1.44 -34.11
N THR A 233 -8.74 -1.66 -33.83
CA THR A 233 -9.43 -2.89 -34.24
C THR A 233 -9.73 -2.87 -35.74
N PRO A 234 -9.96 -4.03 -36.37
CA PRO A 234 -10.37 -4.09 -37.78
C PRO A 234 -11.64 -3.28 -38.09
N GLU A 235 -12.51 -3.10 -37.11
CA GLU A 235 -13.76 -2.33 -37.18
C GLU A 235 -13.52 -0.81 -37.06
N GLY A 236 -12.28 -0.38 -36.85
CA GLY A 236 -11.87 1.02 -36.76
C GLY A 236 -11.88 1.61 -35.35
N GLU A 237 -12.23 0.84 -34.32
CA GLU A 237 -12.20 1.30 -32.92
C GLU A 237 -10.75 1.46 -32.45
N PHE A 238 -10.43 2.63 -31.87
CA PHE A 238 -9.12 2.87 -31.28
C PHE A 238 -9.12 2.48 -29.80
N LEU A 239 -8.30 1.48 -29.44
CA LEU A 239 -8.08 1.05 -28.07
C LEU A 239 -6.78 1.71 -27.55
N PRO A 240 -6.87 2.71 -26.65
CA PRO A 240 -5.68 3.41 -26.16
C PRO A 240 -4.72 2.52 -25.38
N LEU A 241 -5.25 1.47 -24.75
CA LEU A 241 -4.50 0.50 -23.93
C LEU A 241 -5.19 -0.87 -24.02
N ASP A 242 -4.77 -1.66 -24.99
CA ASP A 242 -5.18 -3.05 -25.12
C ASP A 242 -4.29 -3.94 -24.25
N GLN A 243 -4.89 -4.93 -23.60
CA GLN A 243 -4.20 -5.85 -22.68
C GLN A 243 -4.23 -7.27 -23.27
N LEU A 244 -3.08 -7.75 -23.71
CA LEU A 244 -2.92 -9.09 -24.26
C LEU A 244 -2.20 -9.98 -23.24
N GLU A 245 -2.73 -11.17 -22.95
CA GLU A 245 -2.08 -12.10 -22.02
C GLU A 245 -0.93 -12.85 -22.69
N LEU A 246 0.19 -12.99 -21.98
CA LEU A 246 1.35 -13.77 -22.42
C LEU A 246 1.40 -15.08 -21.65
N ASP A 247 1.32 -16.21 -22.36
CA ASP A 247 1.35 -17.53 -21.73
C ASP A 247 2.74 -17.84 -21.16
N VAL A 248 2.83 -17.94 -19.84
CA VAL A 248 4.05 -18.31 -19.09
C VAL A 248 3.94 -19.71 -18.48
N GLY A 249 3.06 -20.56 -19.03
CA GLY A 249 2.83 -21.92 -18.58
C GLY A 249 1.49 -22.11 -17.86
N PHE A 250 0.50 -21.27 -18.13
CA PHE A 250 -0.85 -21.41 -17.54
C PHE A 250 -1.51 -22.73 -17.97
N SER A 251 -1.31 -23.10 -19.24
CA SER A 251 -1.83 -24.35 -19.82
C SER A 251 -1.21 -25.62 -19.22
N THR A 252 0.02 -25.53 -18.70
CA THR A 252 0.78 -26.65 -18.12
C THR A 252 0.80 -26.64 -16.59
N GLY A 253 0.27 -25.59 -15.95
CA GLY A 253 0.38 -25.35 -14.50
C GLY A 253 1.76 -24.89 -14.05
N ALA A 254 2.67 -24.57 -14.98
CA ALA A 254 4.01 -24.06 -14.67
C ALA A 254 3.99 -22.57 -14.24
N ASP A 255 2.83 -21.91 -14.30
CA ASP A 255 2.57 -20.60 -13.71
C ASP A 255 2.61 -20.63 -12.17
N GLN A 256 2.44 -21.81 -11.57
CA GLN A 256 2.60 -22.03 -10.14
C GLN A 256 4.07 -22.21 -9.78
N LEU A 257 4.64 -21.21 -9.11
CA LEU A 257 6.07 -21.13 -8.85
C LEU A 257 6.41 -21.63 -7.44
N PHE A 258 7.48 -22.42 -7.32
CA PHE A 258 8.13 -22.72 -6.05
C PHE A 258 9.36 -21.80 -5.86
N LEU A 259 9.11 -20.58 -5.38
CA LEU A 259 10.10 -19.50 -5.26
C LEU A 259 10.98 -19.60 -4.00
N VAL A 260 11.89 -20.58 -3.97
CA VAL A 260 12.95 -20.68 -2.95
C VAL A 260 14.26 -20.05 -3.43
N SER A 261 14.59 -20.23 -4.71
CA SER A 261 15.71 -19.59 -5.39
C SER A 261 15.20 -18.70 -6.53
N PRO A 262 16.03 -17.79 -7.07
CA PRO A 262 15.64 -17.00 -8.22
C PRO A 262 15.29 -17.89 -9.43
N LEU A 263 14.08 -17.75 -9.95
CA LEU A 263 13.58 -18.51 -11.10
C LEU A 263 13.61 -17.64 -12.36
N THR A 264 13.92 -18.28 -13.50
CA THR A 264 13.83 -17.63 -14.81
C THR A 264 12.51 -18.03 -15.47
N ILE A 265 11.63 -17.06 -15.61
CA ILE A 265 10.31 -17.23 -16.22
C ILE A 265 10.47 -17.10 -17.72
N CYS A 266 9.77 -17.95 -18.46
CA CYS A 266 9.93 -18.13 -19.89
C CYS A 266 8.56 -18.04 -20.57
N HIS A 267 8.44 -17.12 -21.54
CA HIS A 267 7.32 -17.08 -22.48
C HIS A 267 7.84 -17.54 -23.84
N VAL A 268 7.30 -18.65 -24.34
CA VAL A 268 7.65 -19.19 -25.66
C VAL A 268 6.97 -18.34 -26.73
N ILE A 269 7.75 -17.83 -27.68
CA ILE A 269 7.24 -17.08 -28.82
C ILE A 269 6.80 -18.08 -29.88
N ASP A 270 5.56 -18.53 -29.78
CA ASP A 270 4.89 -19.40 -30.75
C ASP A 270 3.96 -18.59 -31.69
N ALA A 271 3.27 -19.25 -32.62
CA ALA A 271 2.36 -18.61 -33.56
C ALA A 271 1.15 -17.90 -32.91
N LYS A 272 0.89 -18.15 -31.62
CA LYS A 272 -0.16 -17.47 -30.85
C LYS A 272 0.37 -16.28 -30.06
N SER A 273 1.69 -16.18 -29.90
CA SER A 273 2.34 -15.08 -29.19
C SER A 273 2.20 -13.79 -29.99
N PRO A 274 1.90 -12.65 -29.34
CA PRO A 274 1.90 -11.35 -29.99
C PRO A 274 3.30 -10.91 -30.47
N PHE A 275 4.35 -11.65 -30.09
CA PHE A 275 5.72 -11.41 -30.53
C PHE A 275 6.13 -12.21 -31.77
N TYR A 276 5.26 -13.07 -32.31
CA TYR A 276 5.62 -13.96 -33.41
C TYR A 276 6.08 -13.22 -34.67
N ASP A 277 5.37 -12.15 -35.04
CA ASP A 277 5.66 -11.37 -36.25
C ASP A 277 6.67 -10.24 -36.02
N LEU A 278 7.21 -10.12 -34.80
CA LEU A 278 8.10 -9.01 -34.44
C LEU A 278 9.57 -9.37 -34.67
N SER A 279 10.20 -8.65 -35.61
CA SER A 279 11.65 -8.70 -35.81
C SER A 279 12.40 -7.86 -34.76
N GLN A 280 13.70 -8.11 -34.58
CA GLN A 280 14.55 -7.33 -33.67
C GLN A 280 14.53 -5.82 -33.98
N GLN A 281 14.51 -5.45 -35.27
CA GLN A 281 14.43 -4.05 -35.68
C GLN A 281 13.07 -3.45 -35.34
N SER A 282 11.98 -4.19 -35.59
CA SER A 282 10.62 -3.77 -35.27
C SER A 282 10.45 -3.57 -33.76
N MET A 283 11.05 -4.44 -32.95
CA MET A 283 11.02 -4.36 -31.49
C MET A 283 11.66 -3.09 -30.94
N GLN A 284 12.66 -2.52 -31.63
CA GLN A 284 13.27 -1.24 -31.24
C GLN A 284 12.43 -0.02 -31.63
N THR A 285 11.55 -0.18 -32.62
CA THR A 285 10.70 0.90 -33.12
C THR A 285 9.31 0.91 -32.52
N GLU A 286 8.80 -0.27 -32.18
CA GLU A 286 7.47 -0.50 -31.61
C GLU A 286 7.38 0.02 -30.18
N GLN A 287 6.17 0.44 -29.81
CA GLN A 287 5.89 0.94 -28.47
C GLN A 287 4.90 0.02 -27.78
N PHE A 288 5.43 -0.80 -26.87
CA PHE A 288 4.65 -1.67 -26.01
C PHE A 288 5.29 -1.74 -24.63
N GLU A 289 4.53 -2.25 -23.67
CA GLU A 289 4.87 -2.28 -22.26
C GLU A 289 4.54 -3.68 -21.71
N ILE A 290 5.50 -4.40 -21.10
CA ILE A 290 5.26 -5.77 -20.58
C ILE A 290 5.11 -5.72 -19.06
N VAL A 291 3.89 -5.91 -18.57
CA VAL A 291 3.55 -5.95 -17.15
C VAL A 291 3.54 -7.39 -16.66
N VAL A 292 4.30 -7.66 -15.60
CA VAL A 292 4.36 -8.95 -14.91
C VAL A 292 3.72 -8.80 -13.54
N ILE A 293 2.83 -9.71 -13.18
CA ILE A 293 2.13 -9.71 -11.90
C ILE A 293 2.46 -11.03 -11.21
N LEU A 294 3.06 -10.95 -10.03
CA LEU A 294 3.34 -12.09 -9.17
C LEU A 294 2.39 -12.05 -7.98
N GLU A 295 1.50 -13.02 -7.92
CA GLU A 295 0.49 -13.20 -6.89
C GLU A 295 1.00 -14.26 -5.92
N GLY A 296 0.74 -14.09 -4.62
CA GLY A 296 1.09 -15.11 -3.65
C GLY A 296 0.38 -14.91 -2.33
N ILE A 297 0.32 -15.99 -1.55
CA ILE A 297 -0.23 -15.98 -0.21
C ILE A 297 0.94 -16.03 0.78
N VAL A 298 0.90 -15.12 1.74
CA VAL A 298 1.86 -15.10 2.83
C VAL A 298 1.59 -16.25 3.78
N GLU A 299 2.55 -17.16 3.95
CA GLU A 299 2.44 -18.35 4.81
C GLU A 299 1.96 -18.03 6.25
N THR A 300 2.45 -16.92 6.83
CA THR A 300 2.18 -16.57 8.23
C THR A 300 0.84 -15.87 8.46
N THR A 301 0.26 -15.23 7.45
CA THR A 301 -0.98 -14.43 7.60
C THR A 301 -2.12 -14.91 6.73
N VAL A 302 -1.86 -15.82 5.78
CA VAL A 302 -2.81 -16.33 4.77
C VAL A 302 -3.46 -15.19 3.97
N LEU A 303 -2.79 -14.04 3.88
CA LEU A 303 -3.25 -12.89 3.11
C LEU A 303 -2.63 -12.91 1.71
N LYS A 304 -3.49 -12.68 0.71
CA LYS A 304 -3.08 -12.51 -0.69
C LYS A 304 -2.35 -11.21 -0.88
N PHE A 305 -1.31 -11.24 -1.69
CA PHE A 305 -0.50 -10.10 -2.04
C PHE A 305 -0.06 -10.18 -3.53
N TRP A 306 0.16 -9.02 -4.17
CA TRP A 306 0.44 -8.90 -5.60
C TRP A 306 1.64 -7.97 -5.81
N SER A 307 2.72 -8.47 -6.41
CA SER A 307 3.87 -7.64 -6.83
C SER A 307 3.83 -7.42 -8.33
N VAL A 308 4.10 -6.20 -8.76
CA VAL A 308 4.09 -5.84 -10.19
C VAL A 308 5.51 -5.53 -10.65
N GLY A 309 6.01 -6.32 -11.59
CA GLY A 309 7.23 -6.10 -12.34
C GLY A 309 6.91 -5.55 -13.73
N HIS A 310 7.86 -4.85 -14.36
CA HIS A 310 7.63 -4.18 -15.63
C HIS A 310 8.91 -4.00 -16.46
N TRP A 311 8.83 -4.11 -17.79
CA TRP A 311 9.94 -3.91 -18.74
C TRP A 311 9.62 -2.89 -19.84
#